data_AF-A0A9D7XSU7-F1
#
_entry.id   AF-A0A9D7XSU7-F1
#
_cell.length_a   1.000
_cell.length_b   1.000
_cell.length_c   1.000
_cell.angle_alpha   90.00
_cell.angle_beta   90.00
_cell.angle_gamma   90.00
#
_symmetry.space_group_name_H-M   'P 1'
#
loop_
_entity.id
_entity.type
_entity.pdbx_description
1 polymer ?
#
loop_
_entity_poly.entity_id
_entity_poly.type
_entity_poly.pdbx_seq_one_letter_code
_entity_poly.pdbx_strand_id
1 'polypeptide(L)' 'MRFAIVNGIRAEAAKGVKGICPSCESELIPKCGEHRINHWAHKGTRTCDAWWEPETEWHRSWKSNFSDDWQEVILVDR' A
#
# COMPACT_ATOMS: atom_id res chain seq x y z
N MET A 1 3.09 1.01 2.04
CA MET A 1 1.85 1.30 1.29
C MET A 1 0.68 0.77 2.09
N ARG A 2 -0.46 1.47 2.08
CA ARG A 2 -1.70 1.05 2.75
C ARG A 2 -2.49 0.07 1.88
N PHE A 3 -2.58 0.29 0.57
CA PHE A 3 -3.40 -0.51 -0.33
C PHE A 3 -2.60 -1.33 -1.35
N ALA A 4 -3.17 -2.45 -1.76
CA ALA A 4 -2.73 -3.30 -2.87
C ALA A 4 -3.95 -3.87 -3.62
N ILE A 5 -3.73 -4.47 -4.79
CA ILE A 5 -4.77 -5.22 -5.50
C ILE A 5 -4.71 -6.69 -5.05
N VAL A 6 -5.81 -7.16 -4.45
CA VAL A 6 -6.01 -8.55 -4.01
C VAL A 6 -7.26 -9.07 -4.70
N ASN A 7 -7.12 -10.13 -5.53
CA ASN A 7 -8.22 -10.69 -6.33
C ASN A 7 -8.97 -9.63 -7.16
N GLY A 8 -8.25 -8.66 -7.74
CA GLY A 8 -8.83 -7.58 -8.54
C GLY A 8 -9.48 -6.45 -7.74
N ILE A 9 -9.46 -6.52 -6.39
CA ILE A 9 -10.06 -5.53 -5.51
C ILE A 9 -8.97 -4.82 -4.72
N ARG A 10 -9.13 -3.52 -4.52
CA ARG A 10 -8.23 -2.72 -3.70
C ARG A 10 -8.44 -3.03 -2.21
N ALA A 11 -7.40 -3.46 -1.52
CA ALA A 11 -7.49 -3.94 -0.15
C ALA A 11 -6.27 -3.60 0.71
N GLU A 12 -6.49 -3.51 2.03
CA GLU A 12 -5.43 -3.38 3.02
C GLU A 12 -4.71 -4.70 3.30
N ALA A 13 -3.54 -4.61 3.93
CA ALA A 13 -2.73 -5.77 4.27
C ALA A 13 -3.39 -6.62 5.36
N ALA A 14 -3.62 -7.89 5.05
CA ALA A 14 -4.07 -8.91 6.00
C ALA A 14 -3.09 -10.08 6.06
N LYS A 15 -3.13 -10.88 7.13
CA LYS A 15 -2.26 -12.05 7.25
C LYS A 15 -2.63 -13.09 6.18
N GLY A 16 -1.63 -13.65 5.51
CA GLY A 16 -1.79 -14.75 4.55
C GLY A 16 -2.27 -14.34 3.16
N VAL A 17 -2.58 -13.06 2.91
CA VAL A 17 -2.93 -12.60 1.56
C VAL A 17 -1.69 -12.22 0.75
N LYS A 18 -1.81 -12.24 -0.56
CA LYS A 18 -0.81 -11.68 -1.49
C LYS A 18 -1.48 -10.54 -2.24
N GLY A 19 -0.75 -9.44 -2.40
CA GLY A 19 -1.22 -8.28 -3.14
C GLY A 19 -0.34 -8.00 -4.34
N ILE A 20 -0.88 -7.26 -5.30
CA ILE A 20 -0.13 -6.70 -6.42
C ILE A 20 -0.05 -5.19 -6.24
N CYS A 21 1.14 -4.62 -6.48
CA CYS A 21 1.34 -3.18 -6.45
C CYS A 21 0.58 -2.55 -7.61
N PRO A 22 -0.37 -1.62 -7.36
CA PRO A 22 -1.15 -1.04 -8.43
C PRO A 22 -0.29 -0.15 -9.37
N SER A 23 0.90 0.28 -8.93
CA SER A 23 1.77 1.19 -9.70
C SER A 23 2.78 0.48 -10.61
N CYS A 24 3.39 -0.62 -10.14
CA CYS A 24 4.46 -1.31 -10.87
C CYS A 24 4.17 -2.79 -11.14
N GLU A 25 2.98 -3.26 -10.75
CA GLU A 25 2.48 -4.63 -10.96
C GLU A 25 3.30 -5.75 -10.27
N SER A 26 4.29 -5.40 -9.45
CA SER A 26 5.08 -6.39 -8.71
C SER A 26 4.37 -6.93 -7.46
N GLU A 27 4.80 -8.10 -6.99
CA GLU A 27 4.24 -8.79 -5.82
C GLU A 27 4.51 -8.01 -4.52
N LEU A 28 3.46 -7.84 -3.71
CA LEU A 28 3.50 -7.24 -2.38
C LEU A 28 3.27 -8.31 -1.30
N ILE A 29 4.06 -8.23 -0.23
CA ILE A 29 3.93 -9.06 0.97
C ILE A 29 3.23 -8.25 2.06
N PRO A 30 2.22 -8.82 2.75
CA PRO A 30 1.60 -8.15 3.88
C PRO A 30 2.54 -8.20 5.09
N LYS A 31 2.81 -7.05 5.68
CA LYS A 31 3.51 -6.92 6.95
C LYS A 31 2.46 -6.63 8.02
N CYS A 32 2.00 -7.68 8.68
CA CYS A 32 1.01 -7.63 9.74
C CYS A 32 1.63 -8.11 11.05
N GLY A 33 1.99 -7.16 11.92
CA GLY A 33 2.61 -7.43 13.22
C GLY A 33 2.04 -6.52 14.30
N GLU A 34 2.44 -6.74 15.55
CA GLU A 34 1.91 -5.99 16.69
C GLU A 34 2.57 -4.62 16.87
N HIS A 35 3.78 -4.44 16.36
CA HIS A 35 4.57 -3.22 16.57
C HIS A 35 4.39 -2.15 15.49
N ARG A 36 3.93 -2.52 14.29
CA ARG A 36 3.77 -1.61 13.16
C ARG A 36 2.39 -1.80 12.57
N ILE A 37 1.77 -0.69 12.15
CA ILE A 37 0.52 -0.72 11.41
C ILE A 37 0.62 -1.68 10.21
N ASN A 38 -0.46 -2.39 9.94
CA ASN A 38 -0.52 -3.30 8.81
C ASN A 38 -0.23 -2.51 7.52
N HIS A 39 0.74 -2.98 6.73
CA HIS A 39 1.12 -2.34 5.49
C HIS A 39 1.62 -3.35 4.47
N TRP A 40 1.56 -2.97 3.21
CA TRP A 40 2.16 -3.71 2.12
C TRP A 40 3.60 -3.27 1.87
N ALA A 41 4.47 -4.27 1.63
CA ALA A 41 5.86 -4.08 1.27
C ALA A 41 6.18 -4.85 -0.02
N HIS A 42 7.05 -4.30 -0.86
CA HIS A 42 7.50 -4.96 -2.09
C HIS A 42 8.28 -6.24 -1.79
N LYS A 43 8.03 -7.29 -2.57
CA LYS A 43 8.81 -8.53 -2.53
C LYS A 43 10.04 -8.38 -3.41
N GLY A 44 11.18 -8.07 -2.79
CA GLY A 44 12.44 -7.87 -3.49
C GLY A 44 12.64 -6.43 -3.97
N THR A 45 13.29 -6.25 -5.11
CA THR A 45 13.65 -4.93 -5.63
C THR A 45 12.41 -4.18 -6.10
N ARG A 46 12.17 -3.01 -5.50
CA ARG A 46 11.15 -2.05 -5.92
C ARG A 46 11.56 -1.43 -7.25
N THR A 47 10.64 -1.43 -8.22
CA THR A 47 10.75 -0.68 -9.47
C THR A 47 9.88 0.58 -9.50
N CYS A 48 9.02 0.80 -8.49
CA CYS A 48 8.33 2.08 -8.31
C CYS A 48 9.34 3.21 -8.06
N ASP A 49 8.92 4.45 -8.36
CA ASP A 49 9.62 5.68 -7.98
C ASP A 49 10.22 5.53 -6.58
N ALA A 50 11.50 5.86 -6.38
CA ALA A 50 12.15 5.72 -5.09
C ALA A 50 11.70 6.77 -4.06
N TRP A 51 10.91 7.76 -4.45
CA TRP A 51 10.33 8.76 -3.57
C TRP A 51 9.23 8.13 -2.69
N TRP A 52 9.44 8.12 -1.36
CA TRP A 52 8.43 7.73 -0.39
C TRP A 52 8.75 8.33 0.98
N GLU A 53 7.70 8.61 1.75
CA GLU A 53 7.79 9.05 3.14
C GLU A 53 7.21 7.96 4.06
N PRO A 54 7.74 7.80 5.28
CA PRO A 54 7.18 6.88 6.26
C PRO A 54 5.78 7.33 6.68
N GLU A 55 4.84 6.38 6.72
CA GLU A 55 3.47 6.64 7.18
C GLU A 55 3.32 6.16 8.63
N THR A 56 2.92 7.08 9.51
CA THR A 56 2.56 6.76 10.91
C THR A 56 1.05 6.66 11.07
N GLU A 57 0.60 6.19 12.23
CA GLU A 57 -0.83 6.15 12.58
C GLU A 57 -1.49 7.53 12.46
N TRP A 58 -0.83 8.61 12.88
CA TRP A 58 -1.35 9.97 12.74
C TRP A 58 -1.64 10.32 11.27
N HIS A 59 -0.69 10.05 10.36
CA HIS A 59 -0.87 10.29 8.93
C HIS A 59 -2.05 9.49 8.36
N ARG A 60 -2.15 8.22 8.75
CA ARG A 60 -3.24 7.34 8.29
C ARG A 60 -4.59 7.78 8.82
N SER A 61 -4.70 8.11 10.11
CA SER A 61 -5.92 8.63 10.73
C SER A 61 -6.38 9.91 10.06
N TRP A 62 -5.46 10.79 9.67
CA TRP A 62 -5.81 12.02 8.95
C TRP A 62 -6.35 11.71 7.54
N LYS A 63 -5.68 10.84 6.78
CA LYS A 63 -6.12 10.40 5.45
C LYS A 63 -7.49 9.69 5.48
N SER A 64 -7.77 8.92 6.53
CA SER A 64 -9.05 8.20 6.70
C SER A 64 -10.29 9.10 6.87
N ASN A 65 -10.12 10.42 6.98
CA ASN A 65 -11.26 11.36 6.90
C ASN A 65 -11.76 11.58 5.46
N PHE A 66 -11.06 11.03 4.47
CA PHE A 66 -11.40 11.08 3.06
C PHE A 66 -11.64 9.68 2.53
N SER A 67 -12.46 9.56 1.49
CA SER A 67 -12.77 8.30 0.84
C SER A 67 -11.50 7.57 0.37
N ASP A 68 -11.51 6.24 0.45
CA ASP A 68 -10.32 5.43 0.15
C ASP A 68 -9.83 5.59 -1.29
N ASP A 69 -10.74 5.85 -2.23
CA ASP A 69 -10.45 6.11 -3.65
C ASP A 69 -9.64 7.39 -3.89
N TRP A 70 -9.58 8.30 -2.91
CA TRP A 70 -8.76 9.52 -2.98
C TRP A 70 -7.36 9.34 -2.39
N GLN A 71 -7.13 8.25 -1.67
CA GLN A 71 -5.85 7.98 -1.02
C GLN A 71 -4.97 7.13 -1.94
N GLU A 72 -3.64 7.30 -1.90
CA GLU A 72 -2.68 6.50 -2.70
C GLU A 72 -3.10 6.29 -4.18
N VAL A 73 -3.58 7.36 -4.83
CA VAL A 73 -3.93 7.36 -6.26
C VAL A 73 -2.66 7.44 -7.09
N ILE A 74 -2.59 6.62 -8.15
CA ILE A 74 -1.44 6.61 -9.06
C ILE A 74 -1.61 7.71 -10.09
N LEU A 75 -0.61 8.59 -10.15
CA LEU A 75 -0.49 9.61 -11.16
C LEU A 75 0.56 9.16 -12.16
N VAL A 76 0.23 9.26 -13.45
CA VAL A 76 1.14 8.95 -14.56
C VAL A 76 1.39 10.24 -15.32
N ASP A 77 2.65 10.52 -15.62
CA ASP A 77 2.99 11.60 -16.54
C ASP A 77 2.62 11.15 -17.97
N ARG A 78 1.96 12.01 -18.73
CA ARG A 78 1.45 11.70 -20.08
C ARG A 78 2.33 12.31 -21.15
#